data_AF-A0A178WD35-F1
#
_entry.id   AF-A0A178WD35-F1
#
_cell.length_a   1.000
_cell.length_b   1.000
_cell.length_c   1.000
_cell.angle_alpha   90.00
_cell.angle_beta   90.00
_cell.angle_gamma   90.00
#
_symmetry.space_group_name_H-M   'P 1'
#
loop_
_entity.id
_entity.type
_entity.pdbx_description
1 polymer ?
#
loop_
_entity_poly.entity_id
_entity_poly.type
_entity_poly.pdbx_seq_one_letter_code
_entity_poly.pdbx_strand_id
1 'polypeptide(L)'
;MSRLHDNVHKIFFLIISHKFLQISERTITRIPFITHEMNRHEQDITQRCIAHMEKTVPDVVAEWLRLFNNREIDRSRMPLNHAEMITASTHVCNDCYDKLVGFLLYWFRITLPRNHLPADVAAREDCWYGYACRTQHHNEDHARKRNHVCRPTRGNHHF
;
A
#
# COMPACT_ATOMS: atom_id res chain seq x y z
N MET A 1 -45.49 -16.27 -21.12
CA MET A 1 -44.34 -17.12 -20.73
C MET A 1 -43.10 -16.63 -21.46
N SER A 2 -42.15 -16.15 -20.65
CA SER A 2 -40.70 -16.00 -20.89
C SER A 2 -40.22 -15.50 -22.26
N ARG A 3 -39.74 -14.24 -22.30
CA ARG A 3 -38.51 -13.83 -23.03
C ARG A 3 -38.10 -12.36 -22.81
N LEU A 4 -38.24 -11.84 -21.59
CA LEU A 4 -37.83 -10.45 -21.28
C LEU A 4 -37.02 -10.28 -19.97
N HIS A 5 -36.56 -11.35 -19.33
CA HIS A 5 -35.86 -11.24 -18.03
C HIS A 5 -34.36 -11.56 -18.01
N ASP A 6 -33.75 -11.99 -19.12
CA ASP A 6 -32.39 -12.54 -19.08
C ASP A 6 -31.25 -11.62 -19.60
N ASN A 7 -31.55 -10.39 -20.02
CA ASN A 7 -30.52 -9.50 -20.61
C ASN A 7 -30.12 -8.30 -19.75
N VAL A 8 -30.77 -8.06 -18.60
CA VAL A 8 -30.42 -6.94 -17.71
C VAL A 8 -29.29 -7.30 -16.73
N HIS A 9 -29.08 -8.60 -16.46
CA HIS A 9 -28.03 -9.07 -15.54
C HIS A 9 -26.67 -9.30 -16.21
N LYS A 10 -26.60 -9.38 -17.54
CA LYS A 10 -25.34 -9.62 -18.28
C LYS A 10 -24.63 -8.34 -18.76
N ILE A 11 -25.27 -7.18 -18.68
CA ILE A 11 -24.64 -5.88 -19.00
C ILE A 11 -24.04 -5.22 -17.75
N PHE A 12 -24.32 -5.74 -16.54
CA PHE A 12 -23.79 -5.20 -15.28
C PHE A 12 -22.34 -5.64 -14.96
N PHE A 13 -21.74 -6.52 -15.79
CA PHE A 13 -20.45 -7.15 -15.49
C PHE A 13 -19.26 -6.62 -16.32
N LEU A 14 -19.45 -5.59 -17.13
CA LEU A 14 -18.40 -5.04 -18.00
C LEU A 14 -18.44 -3.51 -18.07
N ILE A 15 -18.52 -2.86 -16.91
CA ILE A 15 -17.99 -1.50 -16.72
C ILE A 15 -17.36 -1.51 -15.33
N ILE A 16 -16.03 -1.40 -15.26
CA ILE A 16 -15.29 -1.08 -14.03
C ILE A 16 -15.69 0.36 -13.67
N SER A 17 -16.92 0.48 -13.15
CA SER A 17 -17.51 1.75 -12.75
C SER A 17 -16.64 2.30 -11.64
N HIS A 18 -16.28 3.56 -11.78
CA HIS A 18 -15.62 4.40 -10.79
C HIS A 18 -16.54 4.53 -9.56
N LYS A 19 -16.83 3.42 -8.89
CA LYS A 19 -17.66 3.39 -7.69
C LYS A 19 -16.82 4.00 -6.58
N PHE A 20 -17.22 5.21 -6.20
CA PHE A 20 -16.79 5.80 -4.97
C PHE A 20 -17.47 5.04 -3.84
N LEU A 21 -16.66 4.40 -3.00
CA LEU A 21 -17.12 3.70 -1.81
C LEU A 21 -16.39 4.30 -0.62
N GLN A 22 -17.06 4.31 0.52
CA GLN A 22 -16.48 4.77 1.76
C GLN A 22 -15.27 3.90 2.15
N ILE A 23 -14.19 4.52 2.65
CA ILE A 23 -12.95 3.83 3.00
C ILE A 23 -13.20 2.73 4.06
N SER A 24 -14.01 3.00 5.10
CA SER A 24 -14.32 2.04 6.16
C SER A 24 -15.10 0.81 5.70
N GLU A 25 -15.84 0.91 4.60
CA GLU A 25 -16.67 -0.19 4.08
C GLU A 25 -15.88 -1.11 3.13
N ARG A 26 -14.64 -0.75 2.80
CA ARG A 26 -13.80 -1.50 1.88
C ARG A 26 -12.98 -2.54 2.64
N THR A 27 -12.87 -3.72 2.05
CA THR A 27 -11.95 -4.78 2.51
C THR A 27 -10.95 -5.08 1.41
N ILE A 28 -9.68 -5.24 1.79
CA ILE A 28 -8.61 -5.64 0.88
C ILE A 28 -7.91 -6.89 1.39
N THR A 29 -7.77 -7.89 0.54
CA THR A 29 -7.20 -9.19 0.89
C THR A 29 -5.75 -9.36 0.43
N ARG A 30 -5.25 -8.46 -0.41
CA ARG A 30 -3.91 -8.52 -1.00
C ARG A 30 -3.25 -7.14 -1.04
N ILE A 31 -1.93 -7.10 -1.05
CA ILE A 31 -1.19 -5.86 -1.21
C ILE A 31 -1.46 -5.28 -2.62
N PRO A 32 -1.88 -4.01 -2.77
CA PRO A 32 -2.06 -3.37 -4.07
C PRO A 32 -0.75 -3.36 -4.87
N PHE A 33 -0.82 -3.57 -6.19
CA PHE A 33 0.36 -3.62 -7.05
C PHE A 33 1.18 -2.32 -7.05
N ILE A 34 0.56 -1.17 -6.76
CA ILE A 34 1.25 0.11 -6.70
C ILE A 34 2.09 0.29 -5.41
N THR A 35 1.91 -0.57 -4.40
CA THR A 35 2.59 -0.47 -3.11
C THR A 35 4.10 -0.59 -3.28
N HIS A 36 4.87 0.17 -2.49
CA HIS A 36 6.34 0.21 -2.56
C HIS A 36 6.88 0.49 -3.96
N GLU A 37 6.32 1.49 -4.66
CA GLU A 37 6.79 1.88 -6.01
C GLU A 37 6.79 0.71 -7.02
N MET A 38 5.77 -0.16 -6.92
CA MET A 38 5.65 -1.39 -7.74
C MET A 38 6.82 -2.38 -7.58
N ASN A 39 7.62 -2.26 -6.51
CA ASN A 39 8.71 -3.18 -6.22
C ASN A 39 8.16 -4.49 -5.64
N ARG A 40 8.08 -5.52 -6.49
CA ARG A 40 7.55 -6.84 -6.13
C ARG A 40 8.32 -7.52 -4.99
N HIS A 41 9.63 -7.27 -4.86
CA HIS A 41 10.40 -7.81 -3.75
C HIS A 41 9.98 -7.20 -2.42
N GLU A 42 9.75 -5.88 -2.38
CA GLU A 42 9.26 -5.23 -1.17
C GLU A 42 7.81 -5.61 -0.85
N GLN A 43 6.96 -5.85 -1.86
CA GLN A 43 5.60 -6.36 -1.66
C GLN A 43 5.61 -7.77 -1.04
N ASP A 44 6.42 -8.68 -1.57
CA ASP A 44 6.61 -10.02 -0.99
C ASP A 44 7.11 -9.94 0.45
N ILE A 45 8.14 -9.12 0.69
CA ILE A 45 8.70 -8.92 2.02
C ILE A 45 7.64 -8.40 2.99
N THR A 46 6.81 -7.45 2.56
CA THR A 46 5.72 -6.94 3.38
C THR A 46 4.69 -8.02 3.70
N GLN A 47 4.33 -8.85 2.72
CA GLN A 47 3.45 -9.99 2.95
C GLN A 47 4.05 -10.97 3.97
N ARG A 48 5.35 -11.27 3.87
CA ARG A 48 6.08 -12.13 4.82
C ARG A 48 6.15 -11.52 6.22
N CYS A 49 6.36 -10.21 6.35
CA CYS A 49 6.36 -9.53 7.64
C CYS A 49 4.98 -9.60 8.31
N ILE A 50 3.91 -9.37 7.54
CA ILE A 50 2.52 -9.48 8.02
C ILE A 50 2.25 -10.90 8.53
N ALA A 51 2.62 -11.91 7.75
CA ALA A 51 2.45 -13.32 8.12
C ALA A 51 3.30 -13.72 9.34
N HIS A 52 4.52 -13.21 9.46
CA HIS A 52 5.41 -13.47 10.61
C HIS A 52 4.84 -12.93 11.93
N MET A 53 4.01 -11.89 11.85
CA MET A 53 3.27 -11.34 12.99
C MET A 53 1.91 -12.01 13.22
N GLU A 54 1.61 -13.11 12.50
CA GLU A 54 0.33 -13.83 12.57
C GLU A 54 -0.89 -12.94 12.25
N LYS A 55 -0.70 -11.94 11.38
CA LYS A 55 -1.76 -11.03 10.93
C LYS A 55 -2.12 -11.28 9.46
N THR A 56 -3.26 -10.76 9.04
CA THR A 56 -3.63 -10.67 7.62
C THR A 56 -3.44 -9.24 7.09
N VAL A 57 -3.43 -9.07 5.76
CA VAL A 57 -3.42 -7.74 5.13
C VAL A 57 -4.60 -6.87 5.61
N PRO A 58 -5.85 -7.36 5.65
CA PRO A 58 -6.96 -6.59 6.21
C PRO A 58 -6.72 -6.11 7.64
N ASP A 59 -6.18 -6.95 8.52
CA ASP A 59 -5.94 -6.59 9.92
C ASP A 59 -4.96 -5.42 10.04
N VAL A 60 -3.85 -5.49 9.31
CA VAL A 60 -2.83 -4.43 9.28
C VAL A 60 -3.41 -3.17 8.66
N VAL A 61 -4.15 -3.26 7.55
CA VAL A 61 -4.77 -2.08 6.94
C VAL A 61 -5.78 -1.42 7.87
N ALA A 62 -6.61 -2.19 8.58
CA ALA A 62 -7.58 -1.66 9.55
C ALA A 62 -6.88 -0.96 10.74
N GLU A 63 -5.84 -1.59 11.29
CA GLU A 63 -5.03 -0.99 12.36
C GLU A 63 -4.39 0.32 11.92
N TRP A 64 -3.75 0.34 10.75
CA TRP A 64 -3.06 1.53 10.25
C TRP A 64 -4.02 2.63 9.78
N LEU A 65 -5.21 2.27 9.30
CA LEU A 65 -6.27 3.23 9.02
C LEU A 65 -6.76 3.91 10.30
N ARG A 66 -6.83 3.19 11.43
CA ARG A 66 -7.14 3.79 12.75
C ARG A 66 -6.07 4.81 13.14
N LEU A 67 -4.79 4.47 13.03
CA LEU A 67 -3.67 5.39 13.29
C LEU A 67 -3.73 6.63 12.37
N PHE A 68 -4.04 6.43 11.09
CA PHE A 68 -4.22 7.52 10.13
C PHE A 68 -5.36 8.47 10.50
N ASN A 69 -6.53 7.93 10.88
CA ASN A 69 -7.67 8.74 11.33
C ASN A 69 -7.34 9.55 12.59
N ASN A 70 -6.59 8.95 13.52
CA ASN A 70 -6.16 9.59 14.75
C ASN A 70 -5.02 10.60 14.55
N ARG A 71 -4.51 10.76 13.32
CA ARG A 71 -3.37 11.62 12.99
C ARG A 71 -2.08 11.21 13.70
N GLU A 72 -1.92 9.90 13.96
CA GLU A 72 -0.74 9.31 14.61
C GLU A 72 0.38 8.97 13.60
N ILE A 73 0.15 9.16 12.30
CA ILE A 73 1.15 8.95 11.23
C ILE A 73 1.34 10.23 10.42
N ASP A 74 2.57 10.49 9.95
CA ASP A 74 2.86 11.67 9.14
C ASP A 74 2.30 11.52 7.71
N ARG A 75 1.46 12.49 7.33
CA ARG A 75 0.66 12.50 6.09
C ARG A 75 1.29 13.35 4.98
N SER A 76 2.45 13.97 5.22
CA SER A 76 3.13 14.86 4.26
C SER A 76 3.39 14.19 2.91
N ARG A 77 3.56 12.86 2.89
CA ARG A 77 3.83 12.06 1.70
C ARG A 77 2.63 11.26 1.19
N MET A 78 1.43 11.60 1.64
CA MET A 78 0.21 10.97 1.17
C MET A 78 0.02 11.31 -0.33
N PRO A 79 -0.14 10.31 -1.22
CA PRO A 79 -0.22 10.53 -2.67
C PRO A 79 -1.61 11.02 -3.15
N LEU A 80 -2.49 11.41 -2.23
CA LEU A 80 -3.83 11.93 -2.52
C LEU A 80 -3.90 13.40 -2.13
N ASN A 81 -4.60 14.19 -2.94
CA ASN A 81 -4.85 15.60 -2.66
C ASN A 81 -5.67 15.77 -1.38
N HIS A 82 -5.48 16.89 -0.69
CA HIS A 82 -6.17 17.21 0.56
C HIS A 82 -6.03 16.11 1.61
N ALA A 83 -4.82 15.58 1.71
CA ALA A 83 -4.48 14.46 2.56
C ALA A 83 -5.00 14.66 3.98
N GLU A 84 -4.98 15.88 4.53
CA GLU A 84 -5.42 16.28 5.87
C GLU A 84 -6.92 16.12 6.15
N MET A 85 -7.76 16.09 5.10
CA MET A 85 -9.21 15.95 5.19
C MET A 85 -9.69 14.50 5.05
N ILE A 86 -8.84 13.59 4.58
CA ILE A 86 -9.20 12.19 4.38
C ILE A 86 -9.45 11.51 5.73
N THR A 87 -10.54 10.78 5.86
CA THR A 87 -10.85 9.93 7.02
C THR A 87 -11.41 8.61 6.52
N ALA A 88 -11.63 7.65 7.42
CA ALA A 88 -12.32 6.42 7.05
C ALA A 88 -13.73 6.64 6.49
N SER A 89 -14.38 7.77 6.76
CA SER A 89 -15.70 8.09 6.20
C SER A 89 -15.66 8.73 4.81
N THR A 90 -14.47 9.07 4.30
CA THR A 90 -14.30 9.64 2.96
C THR A 90 -14.60 8.59 1.90
N HIS A 91 -15.32 9.00 0.85
CA HIS A 91 -15.58 8.16 -0.31
C HIS A 91 -14.47 8.36 -1.36
N VAL A 92 -13.89 7.26 -1.83
CA VAL A 92 -12.79 7.27 -2.80
C VAL A 92 -13.04 6.24 -3.89
N CYS A 93 -12.45 6.43 -5.08
CA CYS A 93 -12.41 5.40 -6.12
C CYS A 93 -11.42 4.28 -5.74
N ASN A 94 -11.35 3.22 -6.56
CA ASN A 94 -10.46 2.09 -6.32
C ASN A 94 -8.97 2.50 -6.34
N ASP A 95 -8.56 3.28 -7.33
CA ASP A 95 -7.16 3.72 -7.45
C ASP A 95 -6.73 4.58 -6.26
N CYS A 96 -7.63 5.44 -5.77
CA CYS A 96 -7.37 6.24 -4.58
C CYS A 96 -7.31 5.37 -3.32
N TYR A 97 -8.16 4.34 -3.22
CA TYR A 97 -8.09 3.39 -2.11
C TYR A 97 -6.79 2.57 -2.13
N ASP A 98 -6.35 2.10 -3.30
CA ASP A 98 -5.07 1.40 -3.44
C ASP A 98 -3.90 2.29 -3.03
N LYS A 99 -3.95 3.59 -3.39
CA LYS A 99 -2.93 4.58 -2.99
C LYS A 99 -2.89 4.78 -1.49
N LEU A 100 -4.06 4.86 -0.84
CA LEU A 100 -4.16 4.91 0.61
C LEU A 100 -3.57 3.64 1.24
N VAL A 101 -3.98 2.46 0.80
CA VAL A 101 -3.49 1.20 1.35
C VAL A 101 -1.96 1.08 1.17
N GLY A 102 -1.44 1.42 -0.01
CA GLY A 102 0.00 1.42 -0.25
C GLY A 102 0.78 2.36 0.69
N PHE A 103 0.20 3.54 0.98
CA PHE A 103 0.75 4.48 1.96
C PHE A 103 0.72 3.93 3.39
N LEU A 104 -0.38 3.29 3.80
CA LEU A 104 -0.50 2.66 5.13
C LEU A 104 0.51 1.51 5.30
N LEU A 105 0.67 0.67 4.27
CA LEU A 105 1.62 -0.44 4.28
C LEU A 105 3.09 0.01 4.27
N TYR A 106 3.39 1.14 3.64
CA TYR A 106 4.71 1.78 3.76
C TYR A 106 4.99 2.17 5.21
N TRP A 107 4.03 2.81 5.88
CA TRP A 107 4.21 3.20 7.27
C TRP A 107 4.33 1.99 8.20
N PHE A 108 3.51 0.95 8.00
CA PHE A 108 3.67 -0.34 8.67
C PHE A 108 5.10 -0.86 8.58
N ARG A 109 5.66 -0.90 7.37
CA ARG A 109 6.99 -1.44 7.15
C ARG A 109 8.11 -0.59 7.75
N ILE A 110 8.02 0.73 7.64
CA ILE A 110 9.11 1.61 8.09
C ILE A 110 9.17 1.73 9.62
N THR A 111 8.04 1.52 10.32
CA THR A 111 8.01 1.51 11.79
C THR A 111 8.26 0.13 12.38
N LEU A 112 8.26 -0.92 11.56
CA LEU A 112 8.44 -2.29 12.04
C LEU A 112 9.87 -2.45 12.60
N PRO A 113 10.04 -2.78 13.89
CA PRO A 113 11.37 -2.95 14.47
C PRO A 113 12.14 -4.08 13.77
N ARG A 114 13.46 -3.93 13.64
CA ARG A 114 14.31 -4.90 12.92
C ARG A 114 14.19 -6.34 13.43
N ASN A 115 13.94 -6.54 14.72
CA ASN A 115 13.76 -7.86 15.32
C ASN A 115 12.41 -8.52 15.00
N HIS A 116 11.47 -7.80 14.38
CA HIS A 116 10.20 -8.34 13.87
C HIS A 116 10.24 -8.56 12.36
N LEU A 117 11.39 -8.32 11.71
CA LEU A 117 11.59 -8.66 10.31
C LEU A 117 12.15 -10.08 10.17
N PRO A 118 11.80 -10.80 9.10
CA PRO A 118 12.53 -12.01 8.72
C PRO A 118 14.04 -11.73 8.63
N ALA A 119 14.86 -12.70 9.04
CA ALA A 119 16.31 -12.49 9.17
C ALA A 119 17.00 -12.07 7.86
N ASP A 120 16.57 -12.64 6.73
CA ASP A 120 17.06 -12.28 5.39
C ASP A 120 16.70 -10.84 5.01
N VAL A 121 15.55 -10.36 5.46
CA VAL A 121 15.07 -8.99 5.23
C VAL A 121 15.86 -8.01 6.09
N ALA A 122 16.05 -8.33 7.37
CA ALA A 122 16.79 -7.49 8.32
C ALA A 122 18.27 -7.30 7.92
N ALA A 123 18.84 -8.26 7.19
CA ALA A 123 20.21 -8.22 6.69
C ALA A 123 20.41 -7.31 5.47
N ARG A 124 19.34 -6.88 4.78
CA ARG A 124 19.45 -5.98 3.62
C ARG A 124 19.91 -4.60 4.08
N GLU A 125 20.90 -4.06 3.37
CA GLU A 125 21.31 -2.67 3.55
C GLU A 125 20.30 -1.72 2.88
N ASP A 126 20.07 -0.57 3.50
CA ASP A 126 19.24 0.49 2.93
C ASP A 126 19.82 0.99 1.60
N CYS A 127 18.94 1.20 0.63
CA CYS A 127 19.28 1.92 -0.59
C CYS A 127 19.49 3.39 -0.25
N TRP A 128 20.54 4.00 -0.79
CA TRP A 128 20.82 5.43 -0.57
C TRP A 128 19.70 6.35 -1.07
N TYR A 129 18.97 5.93 -2.10
CA TYR A 129 17.82 6.66 -2.63
C TYR A 129 16.49 6.23 -2.00
N GLY A 130 16.51 5.25 -1.09
CA GLY A 130 15.36 4.70 -0.39
C GLY A 130 14.16 4.44 -1.31
N TYR A 131 12.98 4.84 -0.86
CA TYR A 131 11.75 4.74 -1.64
C TYR A 131 11.81 5.47 -2.99
N ALA A 132 12.68 6.49 -3.15
CA ALA A 132 12.77 7.30 -4.37
C ALA A 132 13.73 6.69 -5.41
N CYS A 133 14.29 5.51 -5.15
CA CYS A 133 15.23 4.85 -6.05
C CYS A 133 14.58 4.51 -7.39
N ARG A 134 15.05 5.11 -8.49
CA ARG A 134 14.55 4.75 -9.83
C ARG A 134 15.11 3.41 -10.34
N THR A 135 16.31 3.03 -9.86
CA THR A 135 16.98 1.79 -10.24
C THR A 135 16.21 0.55 -9.82
N GLN A 136 15.37 0.64 -8.78
CA GLN A 136 14.53 -0.48 -8.33
C GLN A 136 13.55 -0.97 -9.40
N HIS A 137 13.19 -0.14 -10.38
CA HIS A 137 12.20 -0.49 -11.42
C HIS A 137 12.78 -1.29 -12.59
N HIS A 138 14.10 -1.22 -12.82
CA HIS A 138 14.72 -1.79 -14.02
C HIS A 138 15.97 -2.64 -13.72
N ASN A 139 16.28 -2.87 -12.44
CA ASN A 139 17.35 -3.74 -12.01
C ASN A 139 16.84 -4.63 -10.86
N GLU A 140 16.40 -5.83 -11.21
CA GLU A 140 15.84 -6.79 -10.26
C GLU A 140 16.85 -7.21 -9.18
N ASP A 141 18.13 -7.34 -9.55
CA ASP A 141 19.20 -7.65 -8.60
C ASP A 141 19.39 -6.53 -7.56
N HIS A 142 19.28 -5.27 -7.97
CA HIS A 142 19.31 -4.13 -7.06
C HIS A 142 18.09 -4.12 -6.13
N ALA A 143 16.88 -4.28 -6.69
CA ALA A 143 15.63 -4.33 -5.95
C ALA A 143 15.63 -5.46 -4.90
N ARG A 144 16.16 -6.64 -5.26
CA ARG A 144 16.30 -7.77 -4.35
C ARG A 144 17.29 -7.51 -3.21
N LYS A 145 18.48 -6.96 -3.52
CA LYS A 145 19.60 -6.84 -2.56
C LYS A 145 19.47 -5.66 -1.59
N ARG A 146 18.85 -4.55 -1.99
CA ARG A 146 18.78 -3.32 -1.18
C ARG A 146 17.39 -3.11 -0.61
N ASN A 147 17.27 -2.64 0.63
CA ASN A 147 16.00 -2.21 1.19
C ASN A 147 15.58 -0.88 0.57
N HIS A 148 14.37 -0.81 0.00
CA HIS A 148 13.78 0.42 -0.54
C HIS A 148 12.68 0.98 0.35
N VAL A 149 12.26 0.26 1.39
CA VAL A 149 11.35 0.79 2.42
C VAL A 149 12.16 1.48 3.51
N CYS A 150 12.89 2.52 3.12
CA CYS A 150 13.71 3.36 3.97
C CYS A 150 13.73 4.80 3.46
N ARG A 151 14.13 5.74 4.33
CA ARG A 151 14.30 7.14 3.95
C ARG A 151 15.57 7.32 3.10
N PRO A 152 15.54 8.14 2.03
CA PRO A 152 16.74 8.49 1.27
C PRO A 152 17.79 9.14 2.16
N THR A 153 19.05 8.79 1.93
CA THR A 153 20.24 9.35 2.62
C THR A 153 21.19 10.08 1.68
N ARG A 154 20.97 10.00 0.35
CA ARG A 154 21.67 10.78 -0.68
C ARG A 154 20.69 11.36 -1.69
N GLY A 155 21.04 12.55 -2.21
CA GLY A 155 20.23 13.30 -3.17
C GLY A 155 19.53 14.50 -2.51
N ASN A 156 19.36 15.60 -3.25
CA ASN A 156 18.62 16.78 -2.79
C ASN A 156 17.12 16.42 -2.71
N HIS A 157 16.71 15.85 -1.59
CA HIS A 157 15.32 15.67 -1.22
C HIS A 157 14.93 16.82 -0.27
N HIS A 158 15.02 18.05 -0.77
CA HIS A 158 14.39 19.18 -0.10
C HIS A 158 12.87 19.00 -0.24
N PHE A 159 12.20 19.12 0.90
CA PHE A 159 10.76 18.98 1.11
C PHE A 159 9.93 19.87 0.19
#